data_AF-A0A6L8DED3-F1
#
_entry.id   AF-A0A6L8DED3-F1
#
_cell.length_a   1.000
_cell.length_b   1.000
_cell.length_c   1.000
_cell.angle_alpha   90.00
_cell.angle_beta   90.00
_cell.angle_gamma   90.00
#
_symmetry.space_group_name_H-M   'P 1'
#
loop_
_entity.id
_entity.type
_entity.pdbx_description
1 polymer ?
#
loop_
_entity_poly.entity_id
_entity_poly.type
_entity_poly.pdbx_seq_one_letter_code
_entity_poly.pdbx_strand_id
1 'polypeptide(L)'
;MNQTDLVARLCDRPESFAWFLGAGASRSAGLPSAADLIWDLKWRHYCREENQDISRQDLQNDVVRQRIQAYFDSRGFPAPWEDSEYTTYFERIFGSDRERQRQYISAQLAEKRVSLSVGNRVFGALIAAGLTRIAFTTNFDTVVEKAVAGMGNQPLPVYHLEGARAANTALNDEDFPMYCKLHGDFRYDSLKNLAQDLEHQNEELSSCLVNAANRFGFVVSGYSGRDESVMQLFHRALDTSNPFPHGLYWTSMKGSDIPTAVQHLMDAAVSKGVTAVVVEVQTYDAFMLHLWRNVQDKPADLDAKVRKSNLVTVNIPLPTPPQQGPLVRLANLPILSMPESCQALTFAASKDWDELRQAMIESKGRLILTKGEAVLAWGTRHRIREVFGKDLQSIATARVPTDLRSKGNYHIKGFLEQALALSLVRDRPLLTRMRGPSTYLIANPHAASRSDLKRLSAVVGDSSGVVPGVLATPTSERPEKEEVRWAEALRISISQANDRFWMHAHPEIWIWPPRARKDARDFMQHRRRNRFNAKYNSLLDAWLHVIFGKHRRASQIARLPFEDGDDAENPQFLLSTRTAFTRKVSA
;
A
#
# COMPACT_ATOMS: atom_id res chain seq x y z
N MET A 1 8.71 3.93 22.91
CA MET A 1 9.23 3.49 21.59
C MET A 1 8.04 3.21 20.69
N ASN A 2 8.07 3.66 19.44
CA ASN A 2 7.01 3.39 18.47
C ASN A 2 7.42 2.29 17.47
N GLN A 3 6.50 1.86 16.61
CA GLN A 3 6.75 0.83 15.59
C GLN A 3 7.93 1.17 14.65
N THR A 4 8.11 2.44 14.29
CA THR A 4 9.18 2.89 13.39
C THR A 4 10.55 2.73 14.04
N ASP A 5 10.67 3.06 15.33
CA ASP A 5 11.91 2.90 16.10
C ASP A 5 12.33 1.42 16.19
N LEU A 6 11.36 0.52 16.42
CA LEU A 6 11.60 -0.92 16.43
C LEU A 6 12.08 -1.40 15.05
N VAL A 7 11.40 -0.98 13.98
CA VAL A 7 11.78 -1.36 12.61
C VAL A 7 13.20 -0.89 12.28
N ALA A 8 13.58 0.32 12.66
CA ALA A 8 14.95 0.82 12.46
C ALA A 8 15.98 -0.08 13.18
N ARG A 9 15.77 -0.39 14.46
CA ARG A 9 16.67 -1.28 15.22
C ARG A 9 16.79 -2.69 14.62
N LEU A 10 15.67 -3.25 14.16
CA LEU A 10 15.66 -4.55 13.51
C LEU A 10 16.39 -4.54 12.16
N CYS A 11 16.34 -3.43 11.42
CA CYS A 11 17.04 -3.32 10.14
C CYS A 11 18.54 -3.05 10.30
N ASP A 12 18.96 -2.42 11.39
CA ASP A 12 20.37 -2.11 11.64
C ASP A 12 21.20 -3.37 11.94
N ARG A 13 20.62 -4.33 12.67
CA ARG A 13 21.26 -5.62 13.03
C ARG A 13 20.24 -6.77 13.07
N PRO A 14 19.68 -7.17 11.92
CA PRO A 14 18.59 -8.16 11.88
C PRO A 14 19.02 -9.52 12.46
N GLU A 15 20.26 -9.92 12.23
CA GLU A 15 20.82 -11.18 12.72
C GLU A 15 20.97 -11.27 14.24
N SER A 16 20.93 -10.14 14.95
CA SER A 16 21.01 -10.06 16.41
C SER A 16 19.67 -10.36 17.12
N PHE A 17 18.61 -10.62 16.36
CA PHE A 17 17.27 -10.86 16.90
C PHE A 17 16.75 -12.26 16.56
N ALA A 18 16.27 -12.95 17.59
CA ALA A 18 15.44 -14.14 17.47
C ALA A 18 13.96 -13.75 17.45
N TRP A 19 13.16 -14.52 16.74
CA TRP A 19 11.72 -14.31 16.65
C TRP A 19 10.96 -15.34 17.47
N PHE A 20 9.89 -14.90 18.13
CA PHE A 20 8.93 -15.79 18.76
C PHE A 20 7.56 -15.55 18.13
N LEU A 21 7.03 -16.56 17.43
CA LEU A 21 5.79 -16.48 16.68
C LEU A 21 4.67 -17.23 17.41
N GLY A 22 3.54 -16.55 17.61
CA GLY A 22 2.32 -17.17 18.12
C GLY A 22 1.23 -17.33 17.07
N ALA A 23 0.07 -17.83 17.47
CA ALA A 23 -1.04 -18.17 16.57
C ALA A 23 -1.58 -16.96 15.78
N GLY A 24 -1.40 -15.74 16.30
CA GLY A 24 -1.76 -14.50 15.63
C GLY A 24 -0.99 -14.24 14.34
N ALA A 25 0.24 -14.73 14.21
CA ALA A 25 1.02 -14.63 12.97
C ALA A 25 0.41 -15.52 11.86
N SER A 26 -0.07 -16.70 12.24
CA SER A 26 -0.71 -17.66 11.32
C SER A 26 -2.18 -17.33 11.00
N ARG A 27 -2.85 -16.47 11.77
CA ARG A 27 -4.23 -16.03 11.51
C ARG A 27 -4.37 -15.39 10.13
N SER A 28 -3.39 -14.56 9.74
CA SER A 28 -3.34 -13.96 8.40
C SER A 28 -3.19 -14.99 7.28
N ALA A 29 -2.71 -16.21 7.59
CA ALA A 29 -2.56 -17.30 6.64
C ALA A 29 -3.87 -18.07 6.34
N GLY A 30 -4.99 -17.65 6.94
CA GLY A 30 -6.28 -18.34 6.84
C GLY A 30 -6.45 -19.50 7.82
N LEU A 31 -5.53 -19.66 8.78
CA LEU A 31 -5.65 -20.66 9.85
C LEU A 31 -6.41 -20.09 11.06
N PRO A 32 -7.28 -20.89 11.71
CA PRO A 32 -8.00 -20.46 12.89
C PRO A 32 -7.04 -20.30 14.08
N SER A 33 -7.23 -19.25 14.88
CA SER A 33 -6.57 -19.12 16.19
C SER A 33 -7.19 -20.06 17.21
N ALA A 34 -6.54 -20.23 18.37
CA ALA A 34 -7.09 -21.03 19.49
C ALA A 34 -8.51 -20.56 19.89
N ALA A 35 -8.75 -19.25 19.92
CA ALA A 35 -10.08 -18.69 20.18
C ALA A 35 -11.09 -19.04 19.07
N ASP A 36 -10.68 -19.02 17.80
CA ASP A 36 -11.56 -19.39 16.69
C ASP A 36 -11.91 -20.88 16.72
N LEU A 37 -10.97 -21.74 17.14
CA LEU A 37 -11.21 -23.17 17.35
C LEU A 37 -12.19 -23.43 18.50
N ILE A 38 -12.02 -22.75 19.64
CA ILE A 38 -12.96 -22.84 20.77
C ILE A 38 -14.37 -22.44 20.31
N TRP A 39 -14.51 -21.35 19.56
CA TRP A 39 -15.81 -20.92 19.04
C TRP A 39 -16.42 -21.89 18.03
N ASP A 40 -15.62 -22.50 17.15
CA ASP A 40 -16.10 -23.56 16.24
C ASP A 40 -16.55 -24.81 17.02
N LEU A 41 -15.86 -25.17 18.11
CA LEU A 41 -16.27 -26.25 19.01
C LEU A 41 -17.56 -25.93 19.76
N LYS A 42 -17.66 -24.74 20.36
CA LYS A 42 -18.87 -24.23 21.03
C LYS A 42 -20.07 -24.30 20.11
N TRP A 43 -19.92 -23.77 18.89
CA TRP A 43 -20.96 -23.75 17.87
C TRP A 43 -21.42 -25.17 17.47
N ARG A 44 -20.49 -26.07 17.13
CA ARG A 44 -20.83 -27.44 16.74
C ARG A 44 -21.51 -28.22 17.85
N HIS A 45 -21.03 -28.06 19.08
CA HIS A 45 -21.60 -28.72 20.23
C HIS A 45 -23.01 -28.18 20.52
N TYR A 46 -23.20 -26.85 20.53
CA TYR A 46 -24.52 -26.25 20.70
C TYR A 46 -25.52 -26.69 19.63
N CYS A 47 -25.15 -26.65 18.35
CA CYS A 47 -26.03 -27.07 17.26
C CYS A 47 -26.44 -28.55 17.38
N ARG A 48 -25.52 -29.41 17.87
CA ARG A 48 -25.79 -30.83 18.09
C ARG A 48 -26.74 -31.08 19.26
N GLU A 49 -26.51 -30.43 20.40
CA GLU A 49 -27.29 -30.67 21.63
C GLU A 49 -28.68 -30.01 21.57
N GLU A 50 -28.77 -28.80 21.03
CA GLU A 50 -30.04 -28.06 20.92
C GLU A 50 -30.78 -28.32 19.60
N ASN A 51 -30.21 -29.17 18.74
CA ASN A 51 -30.75 -29.53 17.42
C ASN A 51 -31.14 -28.30 16.57
N GLN A 52 -30.24 -27.31 16.50
CA GLN A 52 -30.43 -26.07 15.74
C GLN A 52 -29.48 -26.02 14.53
N ASP A 53 -29.99 -25.48 13.42
CA ASP A 53 -29.19 -25.20 12.22
C ASP A 53 -28.79 -23.71 12.20
N ILE A 54 -27.61 -23.42 12.75
CA ILE A 54 -27.05 -22.06 12.79
C ILE A 54 -25.91 -22.01 11.77
N SER A 55 -25.96 -21.07 10.83
CA SER A 55 -24.91 -20.93 9.84
C SER A 55 -23.64 -20.31 10.45
N ARG A 56 -22.48 -20.54 9.81
CA ARG A 56 -21.23 -19.88 10.22
C ARG A 56 -21.27 -18.35 10.11
N GLN A 57 -22.13 -17.79 9.27
CA GLN A 57 -22.27 -16.33 9.13
C GLN A 57 -22.98 -15.73 10.36
N ASP A 58 -23.88 -16.50 10.97
CA ASP A 58 -24.61 -16.07 12.17
C ASP A 58 -23.70 -15.97 13.41
N LEU A 59 -22.53 -16.64 13.40
CA LEU A 59 -21.48 -16.47 14.42
C LEU A 59 -20.84 -15.07 14.41
N GLN A 60 -21.15 -14.21 13.44
CA GLN A 60 -20.75 -12.80 13.47
C GLN A 60 -21.76 -11.92 14.24
N ASN A 61 -22.93 -12.44 14.59
CA ASN A 61 -23.95 -11.73 15.35
C ASN A 61 -23.72 -11.90 16.86
N ASP A 62 -23.55 -10.78 17.57
CA ASP A 62 -23.29 -10.77 19.01
C ASP A 62 -24.40 -11.42 19.83
N VAL A 63 -25.66 -11.33 19.39
CA VAL A 63 -26.80 -11.96 20.06
C VAL A 63 -26.71 -13.48 20.00
N VAL A 64 -26.28 -14.04 18.86
CA VAL A 64 -26.09 -15.48 18.69
C VAL A 64 -24.92 -15.97 19.54
N ARG A 65 -23.83 -15.21 19.60
CA ARG A 65 -22.68 -15.50 20.48
C ARG A 65 -23.07 -15.51 21.94
N GLN A 66 -23.82 -14.52 22.40
CA GLN A 66 -24.32 -14.44 23.78
C GLN A 66 -25.21 -15.63 24.12
N ARG A 67 -26.09 -16.05 23.20
CA ARG A 67 -26.95 -17.22 23.41
C ARG A 67 -26.17 -18.52 23.54
N ILE A 68 -25.18 -18.73 22.66
CA ILE A 68 -24.30 -19.91 22.74
C ILE A 68 -23.50 -19.87 24.06
N GLN A 69 -22.97 -18.72 24.44
CA GLN A 69 -22.20 -18.58 25.68
C GLN A 69 -23.05 -18.86 26.92
N ALA A 70 -24.26 -18.30 27.00
CA ALA A 70 -25.19 -18.54 28.11
C ALA A 70 -25.53 -20.03 28.30
N TYR A 71 -25.61 -20.80 27.20
CA TYR A 71 -25.78 -22.24 27.25
C TYR A 71 -24.59 -22.93 27.94
N PHE A 72 -23.36 -22.58 27.57
CA PHE A 72 -22.17 -23.16 28.19
C PHE A 72 -21.98 -22.73 29.65
N ASP A 73 -22.28 -21.47 29.96
CA ASP A 73 -22.25 -20.93 31.33
C ASP A 73 -23.22 -21.72 32.23
N SER A 74 -24.43 -22.03 31.75
CA SER A 74 -25.42 -22.83 32.49
C SER A 74 -24.98 -24.26 32.79
N ARG A 75 -24.01 -24.79 32.04
CA ARG A 75 -23.45 -26.14 32.20
C ARG A 75 -22.09 -26.15 32.91
N GLY A 76 -21.68 -25.02 33.49
CA GLY A 76 -20.45 -24.90 34.28
C GLY A 76 -19.18 -25.10 33.46
N PHE A 77 -19.18 -24.64 32.21
CA PHE A 77 -17.95 -24.49 31.44
C PHE A 77 -17.24 -23.18 31.82
N PRO A 78 -15.91 -23.08 31.62
CA PRO A 78 -15.14 -21.87 31.86
C PRO A 78 -15.69 -20.66 31.08
N ALA A 79 -15.53 -19.48 31.67
CA ALA A 79 -15.93 -18.22 31.05
C ALA A 79 -15.03 -17.89 29.84
N PRO A 80 -15.50 -17.04 28.90
CA PRO A 80 -14.65 -16.57 27.81
C PRO A 80 -13.37 -15.94 28.36
N TRP A 81 -12.23 -16.31 27.79
CA TRP A 81 -10.91 -15.77 28.13
C TRP A 81 -10.30 -16.28 29.45
N GLU A 82 -10.92 -17.25 30.11
CA GLU A 82 -10.30 -17.95 31.23
C GLU A 82 -9.12 -18.82 30.76
N ASP A 83 -8.04 -18.89 31.54
CA ASP A 83 -6.82 -19.63 31.14
C ASP A 83 -7.09 -21.13 30.91
N SER A 84 -8.05 -21.68 31.65
CA SER A 84 -8.50 -23.08 31.55
C SER A 84 -9.44 -23.36 30.37
N GLU A 85 -9.90 -22.32 29.64
CA GLU A 85 -10.96 -22.43 28.63
C GLU A 85 -10.57 -23.40 27.51
N TYR A 86 -9.37 -23.26 26.95
CA TYR A 86 -8.95 -24.13 25.84
C TYR A 86 -8.91 -25.61 26.25
N THR A 87 -8.18 -25.93 27.33
CA THR A 87 -8.00 -27.30 27.81
C THR A 87 -9.32 -27.93 28.21
N THR A 88 -10.14 -27.23 29.00
CA THR A 88 -11.41 -27.77 29.51
C THR A 88 -12.42 -28.04 28.41
N TYR A 89 -12.51 -27.17 27.38
CA TYR A 89 -13.43 -27.40 26.27
C TYR A 89 -12.98 -28.60 25.41
N PHE A 90 -11.69 -28.76 25.15
CA PHE A 90 -11.19 -29.93 24.42
C PHE A 90 -11.41 -31.23 25.21
N GLU A 91 -11.09 -31.24 26.51
CA GLU A 91 -11.29 -32.41 27.37
C GLU A 91 -12.75 -32.80 27.49
N ARG A 92 -13.67 -31.84 27.73
CA ARG A 92 -15.09 -32.15 27.90
C ARG A 92 -15.79 -32.53 26.60
N ILE A 93 -15.39 -31.96 25.46
CA ILE A 93 -16.04 -32.22 24.16
C ILE A 93 -15.53 -33.52 23.52
N PHE A 94 -14.24 -33.81 23.64
CA PHE A 94 -13.63 -35.01 23.04
C PHE A 94 -13.45 -36.18 24.03
N GLY A 95 -13.42 -35.91 25.33
CA GLY A 95 -13.23 -36.94 26.36
C GLY A 95 -11.88 -37.65 26.21
N SER A 96 -11.91 -38.99 26.25
CA SER A 96 -10.74 -39.85 26.03
C SER A 96 -10.45 -40.14 24.55
N ASP A 97 -11.28 -39.68 23.62
CA ASP A 97 -11.16 -39.95 22.18
C ASP A 97 -10.13 -39.02 21.52
N ARG A 98 -8.85 -39.34 21.76
CA ARG A 98 -7.69 -38.63 21.21
C ARG A 98 -7.62 -38.68 19.69
N GLU A 99 -8.20 -39.72 19.07
CA GLU A 99 -8.19 -39.87 17.61
C GLU A 99 -9.14 -38.88 16.94
N ARG A 100 -10.36 -38.72 17.49
CA ARG A 100 -11.31 -37.70 17.02
C ARG A 100 -10.78 -36.28 17.20
N GLN A 101 -10.10 -36.00 18.30
CA GLN A 101 -9.42 -34.72 18.53
C GLN A 101 -8.35 -34.47 17.45
N ARG A 102 -7.51 -35.47 17.15
CA ARG A 102 -6.46 -35.38 16.13
C ARG A 102 -7.04 -35.12 14.75
N GLN A 103 -8.08 -35.85 14.36
CA GLN A 103 -8.74 -35.67 13.07
C GLN A 103 -9.34 -34.27 12.95
N TYR A 104 -9.94 -33.73 14.01
CA TYR A 104 -10.46 -32.37 14.03
C TYR A 104 -9.33 -31.33 13.85
N ILE A 105 -8.27 -31.40 14.64
CA ILE A 105 -7.14 -30.46 14.57
C ILE A 105 -6.47 -30.54 13.18
N SER A 106 -6.22 -31.76 12.69
CA SER A 106 -5.60 -32.00 11.37
C SER A 106 -6.47 -31.44 10.23
N ALA A 107 -7.80 -31.55 10.32
CA ALA A 107 -8.70 -30.98 9.33
C ALA A 107 -8.75 -29.45 9.37
N GLN A 108 -8.61 -28.85 10.56
CA GLN A 108 -8.58 -27.39 10.71
C GLN A 108 -7.25 -26.78 10.27
N LEU A 109 -6.14 -27.44 10.58
CA LEU A 109 -4.77 -27.05 10.20
C LEU A 109 -4.32 -27.68 8.87
N ALA A 110 -5.27 -28.19 8.08
CA ALA A 110 -4.99 -28.87 6.83
C ALA A 110 -4.23 -27.96 5.86
N GLU A 111 -3.20 -28.52 5.24
CA GLU A 111 -2.30 -27.80 4.34
C GLU A 111 -2.98 -27.06 3.19
N LYS A 112 -4.12 -27.58 2.71
CA LYS A 112 -4.91 -27.00 1.63
C LYS A 112 -5.58 -25.67 2.00
N ARG A 113 -5.69 -25.35 3.30
CA ARG A 113 -6.27 -24.10 3.81
C ARG A 113 -5.24 -23.00 4.03
N VAL A 114 -3.95 -23.33 4.01
CA VAL A 114 -2.88 -22.36 4.21
C VAL A 114 -2.71 -21.52 2.96
N SER A 115 -3.08 -20.25 3.05
CA SER A 115 -2.76 -19.22 2.04
C SER A 115 -1.69 -18.31 2.61
N LEU A 116 -0.48 -18.34 2.06
CA LEU A 116 0.63 -17.51 2.56
C LEU A 116 0.30 -16.02 2.43
N SER A 117 0.00 -15.39 3.57
CA SER A 117 -0.14 -13.93 3.70
C SER A 117 1.14 -13.19 3.36
N VAL A 118 1.05 -11.87 3.21
CA VAL A 118 2.21 -11.04 2.90
C VAL A 118 3.21 -11.06 4.06
N GLY A 119 2.76 -11.02 5.32
CA GLY A 119 3.64 -11.10 6.48
C GLY A 119 4.43 -12.41 6.53
N ASN A 120 3.77 -13.54 6.25
CA ASN A 120 4.44 -14.84 6.19
C ASN A 120 5.49 -14.90 5.08
N ARG A 121 5.19 -14.36 3.89
CA ARG A 121 6.17 -14.28 2.79
C ARG A 121 7.36 -13.41 3.15
N VAL A 122 7.13 -12.26 3.80
CA VAL A 122 8.23 -11.43 4.29
C VAL A 122 9.08 -12.23 5.27
N PHE A 123 8.47 -12.91 6.25
CA PHE A 123 9.22 -13.68 7.23
C PHE A 123 10.05 -14.79 6.59
N GLY A 124 9.46 -15.52 5.64
CA GLY A 124 10.18 -16.52 4.83
C GLY A 124 11.32 -15.93 4.02
N ALA A 125 11.16 -14.70 3.50
CA ALA A 125 12.22 -13.99 2.79
C ALA A 125 13.34 -13.49 3.72
N LEU A 126 13.02 -13.06 4.95
CA LEU A 126 14.02 -12.69 5.95
C LEU A 126 14.90 -13.88 6.35
N ILE A 127 14.29 -15.05 6.56
CA ILE A 127 15.03 -16.29 6.83
C ILE A 127 15.87 -16.69 5.61
N ALA A 128 15.27 -16.71 4.41
CA ALA A 128 15.98 -17.09 3.17
C ALA A 128 17.13 -16.14 2.81
N ALA A 129 17.04 -14.87 3.20
CA ALA A 129 18.10 -13.88 3.02
C ALA A 129 19.18 -13.95 4.12
N GLY A 130 19.06 -14.84 5.11
CA GLY A 130 19.98 -14.94 6.24
C GLY A 130 19.86 -13.81 7.27
N LEU A 131 18.81 -12.98 7.17
CA LEU A 131 18.57 -11.84 8.06
C LEU A 131 17.93 -12.29 9.38
N THR A 132 17.16 -13.38 9.37
CA THR A 132 16.64 -14.02 10.59
C THR A 132 17.32 -15.35 10.80
N ARG A 133 18.14 -15.46 11.85
CA ARG A 133 18.90 -16.67 12.18
C ARG A 133 18.10 -17.70 12.98
N ILE A 134 17.26 -17.23 13.91
CA ILE A 134 16.53 -18.10 14.84
C ILE A 134 15.07 -17.69 14.94
N ALA A 135 14.18 -18.67 14.91
CA ALA A 135 12.76 -18.49 15.18
C ALA A 135 12.19 -19.62 16.05
N PHE A 136 11.40 -19.25 17.04
CA PHE A 136 10.64 -20.13 17.91
C PHE A 136 9.14 -19.96 17.64
N THR A 137 8.37 -21.02 17.82
CA THR A 137 6.91 -20.96 17.70
C THR A 137 6.23 -21.89 18.70
N THR A 138 5.02 -21.53 19.09
CA THR A 138 4.06 -22.43 19.77
C THR A 138 3.03 -23.02 18.81
N ASN A 139 3.06 -22.61 17.54
CA ASN A 139 2.12 -23.08 16.53
C ASN A 139 2.51 -24.45 16.00
N PHE A 140 1.49 -25.29 15.81
CA PHE A 140 1.59 -26.61 15.20
C PHE A 140 1.55 -26.58 13.67
N ASP A 141 1.24 -25.44 13.07
CA ASP A 141 1.07 -25.32 11.62
C ASP A 141 2.42 -25.38 10.86
N THR A 142 2.31 -25.43 9.52
CA THR A 142 3.46 -25.47 8.61
C THR A 142 3.65 -24.14 7.85
N VAL A 143 3.14 -23.02 8.39
CA VAL A 143 3.07 -21.74 7.66
C VAL A 143 4.47 -21.19 7.40
N VAL A 144 5.35 -21.24 8.39
CA VAL A 144 6.72 -20.72 8.30
C VAL A 144 7.55 -21.56 7.32
N GLU A 145 7.45 -22.88 7.40
CA GLU A 145 8.16 -23.81 6.50
C GLU A 145 7.73 -23.57 5.06
N LYS A 146 6.42 -23.44 4.81
CA LYS A 146 5.90 -23.13 3.47
C LYS A 146 6.34 -21.76 2.98
N ALA A 147 6.42 -20.77 3.87
CA ALA A 147 6.91 -19.45 3.52
C ALA A 147 8.38 -19.50 3.09
N VAL A 148 9.25 -20.16 3.87
CA VAL A 148 10.67 -20.31 3.54
C VAL A 148 10.85 -21.11 2.26
N ALA A 149 10.17 -22.25 2.12
CA ALA A 149 10.24 -23.06 0.90
C ALA A 149 9.75 -22.29 -0.34
N GLY A 150 8.66 -21.52 -0.22
CA GLY A 150 8.12 -20.72 -1.32
C GLY A 150 8.97 -19.50 -1.69
N MET A 151 9.71 -18.92 -0.73
CA MET A 151 10.56 -17.75 -0.96
C MET A 151 11.98 -18.14 -1.37
N GLY A 152 12.64 -19.02 -0.62
CA GLY A 152 14.05 -19.38 -0.78
C GLY A 152 14.31 -20.65 -1.59
N ASN A 153 13.28 -21.44 -1.95
CA ASN A 153 13.46 -22.77 -2.56
C ASN A 153 14.35 -23.73 -1.75
N GLN A 154 14.51 -23.48 -0.45
CA GLN A 154 15.33 -24.28 0.47
C GLN A 154 14.45 -24.89 1.56
N PRO A 155 14.71 -26.14 1.99
CA PRO A 155 14.06 -26.70 3.16
C PRO A 155 14.55 -25.97 4.42
N LEU A 156 13.63 -25.63 5.32
CA LEU A 156 13.95 -25.09 6.63
C LEU A 156 14.17 -26.27 7.59
N PRO A 157 15.34 -26.41 8.26
CA PRO A 157 15.50 -27.42 9.30
C PRO A 157 14.58 -27.06 10.48
N VAL A 158 13.67 -27.98 10.81
CA VAL A 158 12.69 -27.82 11.89
C VAL A 158 13.07 -28.72 13.06
N TYR A 159 13.24 -28.12 14.23
CA TYR A 159 13.49 -28.83 15.47
C TYR A 159 12.20 -28.90 16.30
N HIS A 160 11.89 -30.09 16.79
CA HIS A 160 10.72 -30.42 17.62
C HIS A 160 11.15 -31.36 18.76
N LEU A 161 10.23 -31.77 19.64
CA LEU A 161 10.54 -32.59 20.83
C LEU A 161 11.42 -33.82 20.53
N GLU A 162 11.17 -34.54 19.43
CA GLU A 162 11.96 -35.72 19.04
C GLU A 162 13.41 -35.41 18.64
N GLY A 163 13.76 -34.13 18.44
CA GLY A 163 15.08 -33.63 18.06
C GLY A 163 15.63 -32.58 19.03
N ALA A 164 15.15 -32.52 20.28
CA ALA A 164 15.47 -31.45 21.23
C ALA A 164 16.97 -31.26 21.47
N ARG A 165 17.75 -32.35 21.55
CA ARG A 165 19.21 -32.28 21.69
C ARG A 165 19.90 -31.67 20.47
N ALA A 166 19.40 -31.98 19.27
CA ALA A 166 19.93 -31.42 18.02
C ALA A 166 19.68 -29.90 17.92
N ALA A 167 18.64 -29.39 18.58
CA ALA A 167 18.38 -27.95 18.67
C ALA A 167 19.48 -27.22 19.46
N ASN A 168 19.87 -27.75 20.63
CA ASN A 168 20.96 -27.20 21.43
C ASN A 168 22.31 -27.31 20.72
N THR A 169 22.58 -28.43 20.04
CA THR A 169 23.80 -28.60 19.22
C THR A 169 23.85 -27.58 18.08
N ALA A 170 22.78 -27.45 17.28
CA ALA A 170 22.72 -26.49 16.18
C ALA A 170 22.88 -25.04 16.66
N LEU A 171 22.29 -24.70 17.81
CA LEU A 171 22.48 -23.40 18.43
C LEU A 171 23.96 -23.16 18.78
N ASN A 172 24.62 -24.14 19.42
CA ASN A 172 26.01 -24.04 19.84
C ASN A 172 26.99 -24.00 18.66
N ASP A 173 26.71 -24.76 17.60
CA ASP A 173 27.55 -24.86 16.40
C ASP A 173 27.31 -23.71 15.40
N GLU A 174 26.34 -22.83 15.68
CA GLU A 174 25.91 -21.72 14.82
C GLU A 174 25.36 -22.16 13.45
N ASP A 175 24.71 -23.32 13.41
CA ASP A 175 24.02 -23.87 12.23
C ASP A 175 22.68 -23.15 11.99
N PHE A 176 22.74 -22.02 11.27
CA PHE A 176 21.59 -21.19 10.92
C PHE A 176 21.12 -21.41 9.45
N PRO A 177 19.82 -21.25 9.13
CA PRO A 177 18.73 -20.79 9.99
C PRO A 177 18.13 -21.92 10.85
N MET A 178 17.76 -21.59 12.08
CA MET A 178 17.16 -22.51 13.05
C MET A 178 15.68 -22.17 13.29
N TYR A 179 14.80 -23.16 13.18
CA TYR A 179 13.38 -23.03 13.53
C TYR A 179 12.95 -24.09 14.53
N CYS A 180 12.42 -23.67 15.67
CA CYS A 180 12.10 -24.55 16.79
C CYS A 180 10.61 -24.45 17.19
N LYS A 181 9.93 -25.60 17.27
CA LYS A 181 8.54 -25.70 17.74
C LYS A 181 8.49 -26.21 19.17
N LEU A 182 8.04 -25.38 20.10
CA LEU A 182 8.04 -25.71 21.53
C LEU A 182 6.99 -26.76 21.89
N HIS A 183 5.82 -26.75 21.24
CA HIS A 183 4.72 -27.67 21.56
C HIS A 183 4.69 -28.95 20.72
N GLY A 184 5.72 -29.22 19.91
CA GLY A 184 5.79 -30.42 19.05
C GLY A 184 4.97 -30.29 17.75
N ASP A 185 5.07 -31.30 16.87
CA ASP A 185 4.33 -31.39 15.61
C ASP A 185 3.28 -32.51 15.72
N PHE A 186 2.02 -32.21 15.40
CA PHE A 186 0.89 -33.15 15.50
C PHE A 186 0.98 -34.33 14.51
N ARG A 187 1.89 -34.24 13.54
CA ARG A 187 2.04 -35.21 12.44
C ARG A 187 2.84 -36.44 12.81
N TYR A 188 3.67 -36.35 13.85
CA TYR A 188 4.50 -37.46 14.29
C TYR A 188 3.81 -38.18 15.44
N ASP A 189 3.71 -39.50 15.27
CA ASP A 189 3.06 -40.38 16.21
C ASP A 189 3.62 -40.15 17.61
N SER A 190 2.74 -39.85 18.56
CA SER A 190 2.97 -40.23 19.96
C SER A 190 2.95 -41.76 20.07
N LEU A 191 3.89 -42.42 19.41
CA LEU A 191 4.24 -43.81 19.59
C LEU A 191 5.09 -43.85 20.85
N LYS A 192 4.44 -44.27 21.94
CA LYS A 192 5.03 -45.01 23.06
C LYS A 192 6.42 -44.52 23.51
N ASN A 193 6.50 -43.69 24.54
CA ASN A 193 7.59 -43.68 25.53
C ASN A 193 7.15 -42.94 26.80
N LEU A 194 7.78 -43.26 27.94
CA LEU A 194 7.35 -42.88 29.29
C LEU A 194 7.17 -41.36 29.46
N ALA A 195 6.31 -40.94 30.39
CA ALA A 195 6.10 -39.53 30.73
C ALA A 195 7.41 -38.76 31.06
N GLN A 196 8.42 -39.46 31.57
CA GLN A 196 9.75 -38.92 31.88
C GLN A 196 10.54 -38.50 30.63
N ASP A 197 10.42 -39.23 29.50
CA ASP A 197 11.16 -38.90 28.28
C ASP A 197 10.60 -37.63 27.61
N LEU A 198 9.28 -37.44 27.69
CA LEU A 198 8.60 -36.22 27.24
C LEU A 198 8.97 -35.00 28.08
N GLU A 199 9.05 -35.16 29.41
CA GLU A 199 9.48 -34.12 30.33
C GLU A 199 10.92 -33.69 30.06
N HIS A 200 11.83 -34.66 29.88
CA HIS A 200 13.23 -34.38 29.55
C HIS A 200 13.42 -33.70 28.18
N GLN A 201 12.68 -34.15 27.16
CA GLN A 201 12.70 -33.51 25.83
C GLN A 201 12.18 -32.06 25.87
N ASN A 202 11.16 -31.81 26.71
CA ASN A 202 10.63 -30.47 26.92
C ASN A 202 11.64 -29.56 27.64
N GLU A 203 12.39 -30.09 28.62
CA GLU A 203 13.47 -29.37 29.31
C GLU A 203 14.62 -28.98 28.37
N GLU A 204 14.99 -29.85 27.43
CA GLU A 204 16.05 -29.58 26.45
C GLU A 204 15.67 -28.44 25.49
N LEU A 205 14.44 -28.46 24.94
CA LEU A 205 13.93 -27.36 24.10
C LEU A 205 13.78 -26.06 24.89
N SER A 206 13.32 -26.16 26.13
CA SER A 206 13.23 -25.04 27.06
C SER A 206 14.60 -24.39 27.28
N SER A 207 15.63 -25.22 27.48
CA SER A 207 17.01 -24.77 27.64
C SER A 207 17.54 -24.13 26.37
N CYS A 208 17.18 -24.63 25.19
CA CYS A 208 17.53 -24.02 23.92
C CYS A 208 16.98 -22.59 23.77
N LEU A 209 15.72 -22.36 24.17
CA LEU A 209 15.12 -21.02 24.15
C LEU A 209 15.85 -20.08 25.13
N VAL A 210 16.13 -20.55 26.34
CA VAL A 210 16.88 -19.77 27.35
C VAL A 210 18.29 -19.44 26.87
N ASN A 211 18.99 -20.39 26.25
CA ASN A 211 20.32 -20.18 25.67
C ASN A 211 20.28 -19.18 24.51
N ALA A 212 19.27 -19.25 23.65
CA ALA A 212 19.07 -18.27 22.58
C ALA A 212 18.77 -16.87 23.16
N ALA A 213 17.96 -16.78 24.21
CA ALA A 213 17.67 -15.52 24.90
C ALA A 213 18.92 -14.85 25.50
N ASN A 214 19.96 -15.63 25.81
CA ASN A 214 21.23 -15.09 26.32
C ASN A 214 22.15 -14.50 25.23
N ARG A 215 21.86 -14.82 23.96
CA ARG A 215 22.68 -14.44 22.79
C ARG A 215 21.99 -13.42 21.89
N PHE A 216 20.66 -13.43 21.84
CA PHE A 216 19.87 -12.62 20.92
C PHE A 216 18.86 -11.75 21.66
N GLY A 217 18.51 -10.61 21.06
CA GLY A 217 17.26 -9.93 21.42
C GLY A 217 16.06 -10.72 20.91
N PHE A 218 14.88 -10.53 21.50
CA PHE A 218 13.68 -11.25 21.12
C PHE A 218 12.61 -10.32 20.56
N VAL A 219 12.02 -10.70 19.43
CA VAL A 219 10.82 -10.07 18.88
C VAL A 219 9.67 -11.07 18.99
N VAL A 220 8.75 -10.79 19.91
CA VAL A 220 7.56 -11.61 20.14
C VAL A 220 6.40 -11.06 19.32
N SER A 221 5.87 -11.84 18.38
CA SER A 221 4.79 -11.41 17.50
C SER A 221 3.68 -12.45 17.33
N GLY A 222 2.43 -11.97 17.39
CA GLY A 222 1.25 -12.82 17.27
C GLY A 222 1.03 -13.78 18.46
N TYR A 223 1.76 -13.60 19.56
CA TYR A 223 1.61 -14.40 20.77
C TYR A 223 0.87 -13.60 21.87
N SER A 224 -0.11 -14.24 22.51
CA SER A 224 -0.98 -13.58 23.51
C SER A 224 -0.39 -13.57 24.92
N GLY A 225 0.62 -14.40 25.22
CA GLY A 225 1.19 -14.45 26.57
C GLY A 225 0.31 -15.17 27.60
N ARG A 226 -0.62 -16.03 27.16
CA ARG A 226 -1.52 -16.79 28.05
C ARG A 226 -1.02 -18.17 28.43
N ASP A 227 -0.06 -18.71 27.70
CA ASP A 227 0.51 -20.00 28.06
C ASP A 227 1.54 -19.79 29.18
N GLU A 228 1.18 -20.25 30.38
CA GLU A 228 2.00 -20.10 31.57
C GLU A 228 3.38 -20.77 31.41
N SER A 229 3.44 -21.93 30.74
CA SER A 229 4.70 -22.66 30.55
C SER A 229 5.71 -21.81 29.76
N VAL A 230 5.25 -21.17 28.69
CA VAL A 230 6.06 -20.29 27.85
C VAL A 230 6.45 -19.00 28.60
N MET A 231 5.51 -18.41 29.36
CA MET A 231 5.81 -17.21 30.15
C MET A 231 6.86 -17.50 31.24
N GLN A 232 6.78 -18.67 31.88
CA GLN A 232 7.80 -19.14 32.82
C GLN A 232 9.17 -19.31 32.14
N LEU A 233 9.23 -19.75 30.87
CA LEU A 233 10.50 -19.80 30.12
C LEU A 233 11.10 -18.41 29.90
N PHE A 234 10.29 -17.41 29.56
CA PHE A 234 10.77 -16.03 29.46
C PHE A 234 11.27 -15.50 30.80
N HIS A 235 10.60 -15.81 31.91
CA HIS A 235 11.09 -15.46 33.25
C HIS A 235 12.39 -16.17 33.62
N ARG A 236 12.51 -17.47 33.31
CA ARG A 236 13.76 -18.23 33.48
C ARG A 236 14.90 -17.62 32.66
N ALA A 237 14.62 -17.19 31.42
CA ALA A 237 15.61 -16.48 30.62
C ALA A 237 16.04 -15.17 31.26
N LEU A 238 15.14 -14.43 31.90
CA LEU A 238 15.48 -13.23 32.67
C LEU A 238 16.36 -13.51 33.90
N ASP A 239 16.30 -14.69 34.51
CA ASP A 239 17.12 -15.07 35.67
C ASP A 239 18.57 -15.43 35.34
N THR A 240 18.93 -15.42 34.06
CA THR A 240 20.28 -15.71 33.59
C THR A 240 21.23 -14.51 33.75
N SER A 241 22.52 -14.72 33.48
CA SER A 241 23.55 -13.68 33.60
C SER A 241 23.53 -12.60 32.51
N ASN A 242 22.94 -12.88 31.34
CA ASN A 242 22.90 -11.94 30.22
C ASN A 242 21.57 -12.01 29.43
N PRO A 243 20.44 -11.67 30.07
CA PRO A 243 19.13 -11.83 29.45
C PRO A 243 18.90 -10.82 28.31
N PHE A 244 18.53 -11.31 27.13
CA PHE A 244 18.11 -10.52 25.96
C PHE A 244 19.05 -9.34 25.64
N PRO A 245 20.31 -9.58 25.23
CA PRO A 245 21.32 -8.52 25.07
C PRO A 245 20.93 -7.40 24.10
N HIS A 246 20.03 -7.67 23.13
CA HIS A 246 19.52 -6.66 22.19
C HIS A 246 18.09 -6.16 22.51
N GLY A 247 17.54 -6.59 23.64
CA GLY A 247 16.22 -6.21 24.15
C GLY A 247 15.12 -7.22 23.87
N LEU A 248 14.00 -7.06 24.58
CA LEU A 248 12.79 -7.86 24.47
C LEU A 248 11.65 -6.97 23.94
N TYR A 249 11.20 -7.22 22.72
CA TYR A 249 10.16 -6.42 22.07
C TYR A 249 8.92 -7.27 21.86
N TRP A 250 7.79 -6.80 22.39
CA TRP A 250 6.52 -7.50 22.27
C TRP A 250 5.57 -6.72 21.39
N THR A 251 5.15 -7.29 20.26
CA THR A 251 4.18 -6.59 19.39
C THR A 251 2.76 -6.89 19.83
N SER A 252 1.96 -5.84 20.08
CA SER A 252 0.54 -5.94 20.41
C SER A 252 -0.30 -5.21 19.35
N MET A 253 -1.55 -5.64 19.14
CA MET A 253 -2.43 -4.95 18.18
C MET A 253 -2.86 -3.60 18.76
N LYS A 254 -2.93 -2.57 17.90
CA LYS A 254 -3.33 -1.24 18.36
C LYS A 254 -4.74 -1.28 18.97
N GLY A 255 -4.86 -0.87 20.23
CA GLY A 255 -6.12 -0.84 20.97
C GLY A 255 -6.55 -2.17 21.59
N SER A 256 -5.69 -3.20 21.61
CA SER A 256 -5.94 -4.41 22.41
C SER A 256 -5.34 -4.30 23.80
N ASP A 257 -6.06 -4.79 24.81
CA ASP A 257 -5.55 -4.86 26.18
C ASP A 257 -4.34 -5.79 26.27
N ILE A 258 -3.30 -5.32 26.97
CA ILE A 258 -2.07 -6.09 27.20
C ILE A 258 -2.33 -6.98 28.43
N PRO A 259 -2.20 -8.32 28.31
CA PRO A 259 -2.41 -9.23 29.43
C PRO A 259 -1.45 -8.95 30.59
N THR A 260 -1.94 -9.12 31.83
CA THR A 260 -1.17 -8.85 33.06
C THR A 260 0.14 -9.63 33.11
N ALA A 261 0.15 -10.88 32.64
CA ALA A 261 1.36 -11.70 32.56
C ALA A 261 2.45 -11.05 31.69
N VAL A 262 2.07 -10.43 30.57
CA VAL A 262 3.01 -9.72 29.69
C VAL A 262 3.50 -8.44 30.37
N GLN A 263 2.63 -7.70 31.06
CA GLN A 263 3.04 -6.51 31.81
C GLN A 263 4.08 -6.86 32.88
N HIS A 264 3.80 -7.88 33.69
CA HIS A 264 4.72 -8.39 34.71
C HIS A 264 6.07 -8.84 34.11
N LEU A 265 6.06 -9.50 32.95
CA LEU A 265 7.28 -9.89 32.25
C LEU A 265 8.11 -8.67 31.83
N MET A 266 7.46 -7.64 31.28
CA MET A 266 8.14 -6.42 30.85
C MET A 266 8.74 -5.67 32.04
N ASP A 267 8.00 -5.55 33.15
CA ASP A 267 8.48 -4.90 34.37
C ASP A 267 9.66 -5.67 34.98
N ALA A 268 9.57 -7.00 35.03
CA ALA A 268 10.66 -7.87 35.47
C ALA A 268 11.91 -7.69 34.59
N ALA A 269 11.74 -7.60 33.26
CA ALA A 269 12.85 -7.37 32.35
C ALA A 269 13.52 -6.00 32.55
N VAL A 270 12.73 -4.94 32.70
CA VAL A 270 13.23 -3.57 32.95
C VAL A 270 13.97 -3.50 34.29
N SER A 271 13.46 -4.13 35.35
CA SER A 271 14.13 -4.17 36.66
C SER A 271 15.51 -4.84 36.63
N LYS A 272 15.74 -5.75 35.67
CA LYS A 272 17.03 -6.40 35.43
C LYS A 272 17.92 -5.68 34.41
N GLY A 273 17.54 -4.48 33.99
CA GLY A 273 18.30 -3.65 33.06
C GLY A 273 18.14 -4.03 31.59
N VAL A 274 17.21 -4.92 31.24
CA VAL A 274 16.89 -5.28 29.85
C VAL A 274 16.03 -4.20 29.23
N THR A 275 16.33 -3.81 27.98
CA THR A 275 15.40 -2.96 27.21
C THR A 275 14.18 -3.79 26.83
N ALA A 276 13.07 -3.63 27.55
CA ALA A 276 11.82 -4.33 27.28
C ALA A 276 10.70 -3.36 26.94
N VAL A 277 10.04 -3.54 25.79
CA VAL A 277 8.99 -2.62 25.34
C VAL A 277 7.87 -3.37 24.60
N VAL A 278 6.63 -3.03 24.95
CA VAL A 278 5.45 -3.38 24.15
C VAL A 278 5.26 -2.36 23.04
N VAL A 279 5.23 -2.83 21.80
CA VAL A 279 5.11 -2.01 20.60
C VAL A 279 3.75 -2.26 19.95
N GLU A 280 2.95 -1.20 19.83
CA GLU A 280 1.67 -1.28 19.12
C GLU A 280 1.86 -1.36 17.61
N VAL A 281 1.23 -2.35 16.98
CA VAL A 281 1.21 -2.55 15.52
C VAL A 281 -0.23 -2.63 15.01
N GLN A 282 -0.45 -2.21 13.76
CA GLN A 282 -1.79 -2.29 13.17
C GLN A 282 -2.22 -3.74 12.89
N THR A 283 -1.34 -4.50 12.22
CA THR A 283 -1.50 -5.92 11.91
C THR A 283 -0.10 -6.53 11.76
N TYR A 284 -0.01 -7.87 11.91
CA TYR A 284 1.23 -8.60 11.62
C TYR A 284 1.74 -8.33 10.20
N ASP A 285 0.86 -8.43 9.19
CA ASP A 285 1.24 -8.20 7.79
C ASP A 285 1.76 -6.77 7.54
N ALA A 286 1.14 -5.75 8.15
CA ALA A 286 1.58 -4.36 8.01
C ALA A 286 2.93 -4.13 8.69
N PHE A 287 3.15 -4.73 9.87
CA PHE A 287 4.43 -4.66 10.57
C PHE A 287 5.54 -5.31 9.76
N MET A 288 5.34 -6.54 9.29
CA MET A 288 6.32 -7.26 8.47
C MET A 288 6.60 -6.52 7.15
N LEU A 289 5.58 -5.98 6.47
CA LEU A 289 5.79 -5.16 5.27
C LEU A 289 6.60 -3.88 5.54
N HIS A 290 6.37 -3.25 6.69
CA HIS A 290 7.14 -2.07 7.09
C HIS A 290 8.60 -2.44 7.36
N LEU A 291 8.84 -3.56 8.04
CA LEU A 291 10.16 -4.12 8.25
C LEU A 291 10.85 -4.39 6.90
N TRP A 292 10.21 -5.18 6.03
CA TRP A 292 10.76 -5.52 4.72
C TRP A 292 11.15 -4.26 3.95
N ARG A 293 10.29 -3.23 3.87
CA ARG A 293 10.60 -2.00 3.12
C ARG A 293 11.93 -1.35 3.52
N ASN A 294 12.29 -1.39 4.81
CA ASN A 294 13.47 -0.71 5.35
C ASN A 294 14.76 -1.56 5.34
N VAL A 295 14.68 -2.86 5.09
CA VAL A 295 15.87 -3.72 4.93
C VAL A 295 16.74 -3.21 3.76
N GLN A 296 18.04 -3.06 3.96
CA GLN A 296 18.97 -2.67 2.89
C GLN A 296 19.44 -3.91 2.09
N ASP A 297 19.92 -3.71 0.86
CA ASP A 297 20.54 -4.76 0.02
C ASP A 297 19.73 -6.04 -0.18
N LYS A 298 18.41 -5.91 -0.36
CA LYS A 298 17.51 -7.04 -0.60
C LYS A 298 17.83 -7.78 -1.92
N PRO A 299 17.85 -9.12 -1.92
CA PRO A 299 17.84 -9.89 -3.16
C PRO A 299 16.60 -9.57 -4.00
N ALA A 300 16.81 -9.20 -5.27
CA ALA A 300 15.74 -8.72 -6.16
C ALA A 300 14.68 -9.80 -6.43
N ASP A 301 15.08 -11.07 -6.44
CA ASP A 301 14.19 -12.22 -6.59
C ASP A 301 13.27 -12.40 -5.38
N LEU A 302 13.80 -12.26 -4.16
CA LEU A 302 13.01 -12.30 -2.92
C LEU A 302 12.08 -11.10 -2.82
N ASP A 303 12.54 -9.88 -3.15
CA ASP A 303 11.66 -8.69 -3.15
C ASP A 303 10.53 -8.83 -4.17
N ALA A 304 10.81 -9.39 -5.36
CA ALA A 304 9.77 -9.71 -6.33
C ALA A 304 8.77 -10.75 -5.80
N LYS A 305 9.24 -11.82 -5.13
CA LYS A 305 8.38 -12.87 -4.54
C LYS A 305 7.52 -12.35 -3.37
N VAL A 306 8.07 -11.49 -2.52
CA VAL A 306 7.32 -10.81 -1.45
C VAL A 306 6.27 -9.87 -2.04
N ARG A 307 6.64 -9.12 -3.09
CA ARG A 307 5.74 -8.22 -3.82
C ARG A 307 4.83 -8.93 -4.83
N LYS A 308 4.83 -10.27 -4.91
CA LYS A 308 3.81 -11.07 -5.62
C LYS A 308 2.40 -10.96 -5.00
N SER A 309 2.06 -9.86 -4.33
CA SER A 309 0.81 -9.19 -4.67
C SER A 309 0.94 -8.67 -6.10
N ASN A 310 0.93 -9.61 -7.07
CA ASN A 310 0.53 -9.25 -8.41
C ASN A 310 -0.79 -8.50 -8.20
N LEU A 311 -0.81 -7.22 -8.56
CA LEU A 311 -2.01 -6.66 -9.16
C LEU A 311 -2.25 -7.57 -10.37
N VAL A 312 -2.86 -8.73 -10.12
CA VAL A 312 -3.43 -9.53 -11.19
C VAL A 312 -4.32 -8.52 -11.86
N THR A 313 -4.05 -8.26 -13.13
CA THR A 313 -4.95 -7.44 -13.92
C THR A 313 -6.21 -8.28 -13.99
N VAL A 314 -7.07 -8.12 -12.99
CA VAL A 314 -8.35 -8.81 -12.94
C VAL A 314 -9.12 -8.11 -14.02
N ASN A 315 -9.15 -8.72 -15.20
CA ASN A 315 -10.02 -8.27 -16.26
C ASN A 315 -11.43 -8.69 -15.86
N ILE A 316 -12.01 -7.97 -14.90
CA ILE A 316 -13.40 -8.12 -14.51
C ILE A 316 -14.18 -7.77 -15.76
N PRO A 317 -14.91 -8.73 -16.38
CA PRO A 317 -15.72 -8.43 -17.54
C PRO A 317 -16.65 -7.30 -17.17
N LEU A 318 -16.50 -6.14 -17.82
CA LEU A 318 -17.43 -5.05 -17.59
C LEU A 318 -18.82 -5.55 -18.01
N PRO A 319 -19.86 -5.32 -17.18
CA PRO A 319 -21.21 -5.67 -17.56
C PRO A 319 -21.54 -5.00 -18.90
N THR A 320 -22.27 -5.72 -19.76
CA THR A 320 -22.70 -5.18 -21.05
C THR A 320 -23.42 -3.85 -20.81
N PRO A 321 -23.06 -2.76 -21.50
CA PRO A 321 -23.73 -1.48 -21.33
C PRO A 321 -25.24 -1.67 -21.49
N PRO A 322 -26.08 -1.19 -20.57
CA PRO A 322 -27.51 -1.38 -20.65
C PRO A 322 -28.02 -0.79 -21.97
N GLN A 323 -28.85 -1.55 -22.69
CA GLN A 323 -29.42 -1.11 -23.97
C GLN A 323 -30.36 0.11 -23.78
N GLN A 324 -30.91 0.25 -22.57
CA GLN A 324 -31.86 1.30 -22.19
C GLN A 324 -31.29 2.18 -21.05
N GLY A 325 -31.68 3.45 -21.02
CA GLY A 325 -31.20 4.44 -20.04
C GLY A 325 -30.65 5.73 -20.65
N PRO A 326 -30.39 6.76 -19.83
CA PRO A 326 -29.94 8.06 -20.31
C PRO A 326 -28.52 7.99 -20.91
N LEU A 327 -28.35 8.52 -22.11
CA LEU A 327 -27.05 8.70 -22.75
C LEU A 327 -26.32 9.86 -22.06
N VAL A 328 -25.30 9.55 -21.24
CA VAL A 328 -24.51 10.56 -20.55
C VAL A 328 -23.23 10.81 -21.35
N ARG A 329 -22.99 12.08 -21.69
CA ARG A 329 -21.73 12.54 -22.30
C ARG A 329 -20.70 12.72 -21.20
N LEU A 330 -19.51 12.16 -21.40
CA LEU A 330 -18.37 12.32 -20.50
C LEU A 330 -17.43 13.39 -21.03
N ALA A 331 -16.65 14.01 -20.15
CA ALA A 331 -15.66 15.02 -20.50
C ALA A 331 -14.30 14.41 -20.94
N ASN A 332 -14.30 13.13 -21.35
CA ASN A 332 -13.10 12.38 -21.70
C ASN A 332 -12.95 12.30 -23.22
N LEU A 333 -11.76 12.63 -23.74
CA LEU A 333 -11.40 12.49 -25.15
C LEU A 333 -10.33 11.40 -25.29
N PRO A 334 -10.50 10.44 -26.21
CA PRO A 334 -9.46 9.45 -26.49
C PRO A 334 -8.18 10.12 -26.98
N ILE A 335 -7.05 9.74 -26.37
CA ILE A 335 -5.72 9.99 -26.91
C ILE A 335 -5.34 8.72 -27.68
N LEU A 336 -5.25 8.85 -29.00
CA LEU A 336 -5.04 7.76 -29.94
C LEU A 336 -3.56 7.40 -30.08
N SER A 337 -2.67 8.38 -29.92
CA SER A 337 -1.22 8.19 -29.88
C SER A 337 -0.60 9.14 -28.86
N MET A 338 0.33 8.59 -28.08
CA MET A 338 1.14 9.29 -27.07
C MET A 338 2.57 9.45 -27.61
N PRO A 339 3.32 10.46 -27.17
CA PRO A 339 4.73 10.58 -27.56
C PRO A 339 5.54 9.39 -27.00
N GLU A 340 6.36 8.78 -27.85
CA GLU A 340 7.12 7.58 -27.51
C GLU A 340 8.55 7.88 -27.05
N SER A 341 9.09 9.04 -27.45
CA SER A 341 10.47 9.46 -27.19
C SER A 341 10.56 10.84 -26.57
N CYS A 342 11.62 11.03 -25.79
CA CYS A 342 12.04 12.32 -25.23
C CYS A 342 13.58 12.34 -25.15
N GLN A 343 14.15 13.43 -24.68
CA GLN A 343 15.59 13.54 -24.44
C GLN A 343 15.92 13.34 -22.96
N ALA A 344 16.86 12.46 -22.65
CA ALA A 344 17.47 12.34 -21.33
C ALA A 344 18.74 13.19 -21.27
N LEU A 345 18.83 14.01 -20.24
CA LEU A 345 19.93 14.94 -19.98
C LEU A 345 20.78 14.44 -18.83
N THR A 346 22.09 14.47 -19.04
CA THR A 346 23.09 14.18 -18.00
C THR A 346 23.86 15.46 -17.70
N PHE A 347 24.02 15.76 -16.41
CA PHE A 347 24.67 16.96 -15.92
C PHE A 347 25.90 16.59 -15.09
N ALA A 348 26.90 17.47 -15.07
CA ALA A 348 28.10 17.29 -14.25
C ALA A 348 27.80 17.32 -12.75
N ALA A 349 26.81 18.10 -12.33
CA ALA A 349 26.25 18.12 -10.98
C ALA A 349 24.75 17.86 -11.05
N SER A 350 24.21 17.17 -10.03
CA SER A 350 22.77 16.90 -9.97
C SER A 350 21.98 18.22 -9.85
N LYS A 351 20.88 18.32 -10.60
CA LYS A 351 20.04 19.53 -10.65
C LYS A 351 18.85 19.43 -9.72
N ASP A 352 18.51 20.49 -9.00
CA ASP A 352 17.29 20.55 -8.19
C ASP A 352 16.06 21.01 -9.00
N TRP A 353 14.88 20.99 -8.38
CA TRP A 353 13.63 21.37 -9.06
C TRP A 353 13.51 22.88 -9.32
N ASP A 354 14.20 23.71 -8.55
CA ASP A 354 14.12 25.16 -8.67
C ASP A 354 14.99 25.65 -9.83
N GLU A 355 16.19 25.07 -10.00
CA GLU A 355 17.04 25.25 -11.18
C GLU A 355 16.31 24.86 -12.46
N LEU A 356 15.68 23.67 -12.49
CA LEU A 356 14.92 23.22 -13.67
C LEU A 356 13.70 24.11 -13.94
N ARG A 357 13.04 24.63 -12.90
CA ARG A 357 11.91 25.54 -13.05
C ARG A 357 12.36 26.90 -13.61
N GLN A 358 13.51 27.40 -13.16
CA GLN A 358 14.11 28.62 -13.68
C GLN A 358 14.51 28.47 -15.16
N ALA A 359 15.13 27.34 -15.52
CA ALA A 359 15.44 27.00 -16.91
C ALA A 359 14.19 26.99 -17.82
N MET A 360 13.06 26.43 -17.33
CA MET A 360 11.79 26.48 -18.06
C MET A 360 11.27 27.91 -18.25
N ILE A 361 11.42 28.79 -17.25
CA ILE A 361 11.02 30.20 -17.33
C ILE A 361 11.87 30.96 -18.36
N GLU A 362 13.20 30.79 -18.33
CA GLU A 362 14.15 31.40 -19.26
C GLU A 362 13.96 30.92 -20.70
N SER A 363 13.49 29.68 -20.86
CA SER A 363 13.12 29.15 -22.17
C SER A 363 11.87 29.78 -22.78
N LYS A 364 11.12 30.60 -22.01
CA LYS A 364 9.83 31.21 -22.42
C LYS A 364 8.82 30.17 -22.94
N GLY A 365 8.79 28.98 -22.32
CA GLY A 365 7.88 27.89 -22.68
C GLY A 365 8.31 27.05 -23.88
N ARG A 366 9.57 27.17 -24.33
CA ARG A 366 10.16 26.34 -25.40
C ARG A 366 10.85 25.07 -24.89
N LEU A 367 10.98 24.93 -23.57
CA LEU A 367 11.47 23.71 -22.92
C LEU A 367 10.43 23.20 -21.93
N ILE A 368 10.31 21.88 -21.85
CA ILE A 368 9.54 21.15 -20.85
C ILE A 368 10.50 20.18 -20.19
N LEU A 369 10.54 20.16 -18.86
CA LEU A 369 11.50 19.37 -18.09
C LEU A 369 10.79 18.58 -17.00
N THR A 370 11.28 17.38 -16.73
CA THR A 370 10.90 16.59 -15.55
C THR A 370 12.11 15.83 -14.99
N LYS A 371 12.07 15.46 -13.71
CA LYS A 371 13.17 14.79 -13.02
C LYS A 371 12.73 13.47 -12.40
N GLY A 372 13.42 12.40 -12.76
CA GLY A 372 13.38 11.07 -12.14
C GLY A 372 14.80 10.63 -11.77
N GLU A 373 15.21 9.43 -12.18
CA GLU A 373 16.62 8.99 -12.13
C GLU A 373 17.52 9.84 -13.04
N ALA A 374 16.98 10.24 -14.19
CA ALA A 374 17.57 11.23 -15.09
C ALA A 374 16.62 12.43 -15.25
N VAL A 375 17.14 13.54 -15.79
CA VAL A 375 16.31 14.68 -16.21
C VAL A 375 15.84 14.42 -17.63
N LEU A 376 14.52 14.42 -17.84
CA LEU A 376 13.92 14.27 -19.16
C LEU A 376 13.46 15.62 -19.69
N ALA A 377 13.57 15.80 -21.00
CA ALA A 377 13.34 17.06 -21.68
C ALA A 377 12.62 16.89 -23.01
N TRP A 378 11.78 17.87 -23.31
CA TRP A 378 11.31 18.18 -24.66
C TRP A 378 11.62 19.63 -24.98
N GLY A 379 11.99 19.87 -26.23
CA GLY A 379 12.52 21.11 -26.79
C GLY A 379 13.76 20.82 -27.63
N THR A 380 14.13 21.75 -28.52
CA THR A 380 15.24 21.53 -29.45
C THR A 380 16.57 21.38 -28.72
N ARG A 381 17.45 20.47 -29.19
CA ARG A 381 18.80 20.28 -28.62
C ARG A 381 19.59 21.59 -28.55
N HIS A 382 19.41 22.46 -29.55
CA HIS A 382 20.00 23.80 -29.56
C HIS A 382 19.56 24.61 -28.34
N ARG A 383 18.26 24.66 -28.05
CA ARG A 383 17.74 25.42 -26.90
C ARG A 383 18.16 24.83 -25.57
N ILE A 384 18.22 23.50 -25.47
CA ILE A 384 18.73 22.81 -24.26
C ILE A 384 20.19 23.20 -24.00
N ARG A 385 21.04 23.18 -25.03
CA ARG A 385 22.44 23.61 -24.91
C ARG A 385 22.58 25.10 -24.58
N GLU A 386 21.72 25.95 -25.13
CA GLU A 386 21.71 27.38 -24.84
C GLU A 386 21.38 27.67 -23.37
N VAL A 387 20.42 26.94 -22.79
CA VAL A 387 19.96 27.14 -21.41
C VAL A 387 20.92 26.54 -20.39
N PHE A 388 21.46 25.34 -20.64
CA PHE A 388 22.30 24.64 -19.67
C PHE A 388 23.81 24.80 -19.89
N GLY A 389 24.23 25.27 -21.06
CA GLY A 389 25.63 25.58 -21.36
C GLY A 389 26.61 24.45 -21.04
N LYS A 390 27.61 24.77 -20.23
CA LYS A 390 28.72 23.86 -19.86
C LYS A 390 28.33 22.81 -18.83
N ASP A 391 27.21 22.98 -18.11
CA ASP A 391 26.76 22.03 -17.09
C ASP A 391 26.23 20.73 -17.71
N LEU A 392 25.79 20.80 -18.96
CA LEU A 392 25.24 19.68 -19.72
C LEU A 392 26.36 18.82 -20.31
N GLN A 393 26.43 17.56 -19.89
CA GLN A 393 27.43 16.60 -20.37
C GLN A 393 26.97 15.88 -21.63
N SER A 394 25.73 15.39 -21.65
CA SER A 394 25.20 14.65 -22.79
C SER A 394 23.69 14.77 -22.91
N ILE A 395 23.22 14.60 -24.15
CA ILE A 395 21.81 14.46 -24.49
C ILE A 395 21.66 13.11 -25.19
N ALA A 396 20.84 12.23 -24.65
CA ALA A 396 20.50 10.94 -25.24
C ALA A 396 19.00 10.86 -25.53
N THR A 397 18.60 10.03 -26.50
CA THR A 397 17.19 9.72 -26.72
C THR A 397 16.73 8.69 -25.69
N ALA A 398 15.62 8.95 -25.01
CA ALA A 398 15.02 8.05 -24.04
C ALA A 398 13.55 7.77 -24.39
N ARG A 399 13.10 6.56 -24.05
CA ARG A 399 11.70 6.15 -24.27
C ARG A 399 10.82 6.73 -23.16
N VAL A 400 9.66 7.25 -23.53
CA VAL A 400 8.64 7.66 -22.56
C VAL A 400 7.91 6.42 -22.04
N PRO A 401 7.86 6.20 -20.71
CA PRO A 401 7.13 5.07 -20.15
C PRO A 401 5.63 5.09 -20.50
N THR A 402 5.10 3.96 -20.91
CA THR A 402 3.67 3.81 -21.27
C THR A 402 2.78 3.47 -20.07
N ASP A 403 3.32 2.90 -18.99
CA ASP A 403 2.55 2.66 -17.76
C ASP A 403 2.69 3.84 -16.79
N LEU A 404 1.72 4.76 -16.86
CA LEU A 404 1.69 5.93 -15.98
C LEU A 404 1.22 5.61 -14.55
N ARG A 405 0.77 4.38 -14.29
CA ARG A 405 0.26 3.93 -12.97
C ARG A 405 1.38 3.44 -12.05
N SER A 406 2.53 3.09 -12.60
CA SER A 406 3.70 2.67 -11.83
C SER A 406 4.26 3.84 -11.00
N LYS A 407 4.57 3.58 -9.72
CA LYS A 407 5.06 4.61 -8.77
C LYS A 407 6.28 5.38 -9.28
N GLY A 408 7.20 4.71 -9.98
CA GLY A 408 8.38 5.34 -10.58
C GLY A 408 8.04 6.37 -11.68
N ASN A 409 6.87 6.28 -12.30
CA ASN A 409 6.48 7.07 -13.46
C ASN A 409 5.54 8.25 -13.12
N TYR A 410 5.28 8.54 -11.85
CA TYR A 410 4.36 9.62 -11.47
C TYR A 410 4.80 11.00 -11.98
N HIS A 411 6.12 11.22 -12.08
CA HIS A 411 6.70 12.45 -12.63
C HIS A 411 6.48 12.60 -14.15
N ILE A 412 6.26 11.48 -14.87
CA ILE A 412 6.00 11.46 -16.32
C ILE A 412 4.58 11.97 -16.62
N LYS A 413 3.60 11.72 -15.74
CA LYS A 413 2.23 12.21 -15.95
C LYS A 413 2.18 13.74 -16.05
N GLY A 414 2.84 14.44 -15.12
CA GLY A 414 2.90 15.91 -15.14
C GLY A 414 3.65 16.45 -16.38
N PHE A 415 4.73 15.76 -16.76
CA PHE A 415 5.51 16.05 -17.97
C PHE A 415 4.65 15.99 -19.25
N LEU A 416 3.87 14.91 -19.39
CA LEU A 416 2.92 14.73 -20.51
C LEU A 416 1.79 15.74 -20.48
N GLU A 417 1.20 16.01 -19.32
CA GLU A 417 0.10 16.98 -19.18
C GLU A 417 0.55 18.40 -19.51
N GLN A 418 1.78 18.78 -19.16
CA GLN A 418 2.37 20.06 -19.53
C GLN A 418 2.59 20.18 -21.04
N ALA A 419 3.15 19.14 -21.67
CA ALA A 419 3.35 19.09 -23.12
C ALA A 419 2.03 19.15 -23.88
N LEU A 420 1.04 18.37 -23.43
CA LEU A 420 -0.30 18.40 -23.99
C LEU A 420 -0.93 19.79 -23.84
N ALA A 421 -0.81 20.44 -22.69
CA ALA A 421 -1.34 21.78 -22.50
C ALA A 421 -0.71 22.81 -23.45
N LEU A 422 0.62 22.81 -23.57
CA LEU A 422 1.33 23.69 -24.49
C LEU A 422 0.89 23.46 -25.94
N SER A 423 0.71 22.19 -26.33
CA SER A 423 0.22 21.82 -27.66
C SER A 423 -1.22 22.31 -27.96
N LEU A 424 -2.07 22.43 -26.93
CA LEU A 424 -3.46 22.85 -27.08
C LEU A 424 -3.66 24.37 -27.05
N VAL A 425 -2.74 25.13 -26.42
CA VAL A 425 -2.81 26.60 -26.38
C VAL A 425 -2.09 27.29 -27.54
N ARG A 426 -1.23 26.57 -28.27
CA ARG A 426 -0.50 27.12 -29.41
C ARG A 426 -1.46 27.72 -30.45
N ASP A 427 -1.21 28.97 -30.82
CA ASP A 427 -2.03 29.78 -31.73
C ASP A 427 -3.48 29.98 -31.29
N ARG A 428 -3.76 29.83 -29.99
CA ARG A 428 -5.08 30.05 -29.39
C ARG A 428 -5.07 31.22 -28.41
N PRO A 429 -6.23 31.87 -28.19
CA PRO A 429 -6.36 32.93 -27.18
C PRO A 429 -6.43 32.35 -25.75
N LEU A 430 -5.46 31.50 -25.40
CA LEU A 430 -5.38 30.77 -24.14
C LEU A 430 -4.03 30.98 -23.48
N LEU A 431 -4.03 30.97 -22.15
CA LEU A 431 -2.83 30.87 -21.31
C LEU A 431 -2.77 29.45 -20.74
N THR A 432 -1.56 28.94 -20.49
CA THR A 432 -1.39 27.70 -19.72
C THR A 432 -0.78 28.00 -18.35
N ARG A 433 -1.26 27.30 -17.31
CA ARG A 433 -0.69 27.35 -15.95
C ARG A 433 -0.72 25.97 -15.32
N MET A 434 0.33 25.64 -14.57
CA MET A 434 0.38 24.47 -13.70
C MET A 434 0.28 24.92 -12.25
N ARG A 435 -0.51 24.21 -11.45
CA ARG A 435 -0.64 24.43 -10.01
C ARG A 435 -0.67 23.08 -9.30
N GLY A 436 0.41 22.76 -8.57
CA GLY A 436 0.59 21.42 -8.02
C GLY A 436 0.50 20.37 -9.14
N PRO A 437 -0.31 19.30 -8.99
CA PRO A 437 -0.45 18.26 -10.01
C PRO A 437 -1.49 18.58 -11.10
N SER A 438 -2.03 19.81 -11.14
CA SER A 438 -3.12 20.18 -12.05
C SER A 438 -2.67 21.15 -13.13
N THR A 439 -3.09 20.88 -14.37
CA THR A 439 -2.77 21.70 -15.55
C THR A 439 -4.01 22.38 -16.09
N TYR A 440 -3.92 23.67 -16.37
CA TYR A 440 -5.04 24.53 -16.73
C TYR A 440 -4.79 25.28 -18.03
N LEU A 441 -5.78 25.27 -18.91
CA LEU A 441 -5.89 26.17 -20.05
C LEU A 441 -6.86 27.28 -19.68
N ILE A 442 -6.47 28.54 -19.79
CA ILE A 442 -7.22 29.67 -19.26
C ILE A 442 -7.55 30.63 -20.39
N ALA A 443 -8.81 31.07 -20.50
CA ALA A 443 -9.19 32.09 -21.47
C ALA A 443 -8.33 33.34 -21.26
N ASN A 444 -7.61 33.79 -22.30
CA ASN A 444 -6.72 34.93 -22.19
C ASN A 444 -7.50 36.25 -22.42
N PRO A 445 -7.75 37.05 -21.37
CA PRO A 445 -8.44 38.33 -21.53
C PRO A 445 -7.61 39.35 -22.31
N HIS A 446 -6.31 39.12 -22.51
CA HIS A 446 -5.42 40.04 -23.21
C HIS A 446 -4.97 39.53 -24.58
N ALA A 447 -5.60 38.46 -25.11
CA ALA A 447 -5.28 37.97 -26.45
C ALA A 447 -5.64 39.00 -27.54
N ALA A 448 -4.79 39.10 -28.56
CA ALA A 448 -4.94 40.01 -29.69
C ALA A 448 -6.22 39.74 -30.49
N SER A 449 -6.57 38.47 -30.71
CA SER A 449 -7.86 38.05 -31.26
C SER A 449 -8.62 37.20 -30.26
N ARG A 450 -9.90 37.52 -30.03
CA ARG A 450 -10.79 36.76 -29.14
C ARG A 450 -11.93 36.07 -29.90
N SER A 451 -11.81 35.92 -31.22
CA SER A 451 -12.86 35.33 -32.07
C SER A 451 -13.27 33.94 -31.59
N ASP A 452 -12.30 33.10 -31.22
CA ASP A 452 -12.54 31.72 -30.80
C ASP A 452 -13.23 31.66 -29.43
N LEU A 453 -13.00 32.66 -28.56
CA LEU A 453 -13.66 32.77 -27.25
C LEU A 453 -15.13 33.20 -27.35
N LYS A 454 -15.60 33.72 -28.49
CA LYS A 454 -17.01 34.15 -28.64
C LYS A 454 -18.00 33.01 -28.38
N ARG A 455 -17.67 31.77 -28.76
CA ARG A 455 -18.52 30.61 -28.48
C ARG A 455 -18.59 30.29 -27.00
N LEU A 456 -17.48 30.47 -26.29
CA LEU A 456 -17.43 30.31 -24.85
C LEU A 456 -18.33 31.37 -24.20
N SER A 457 -18.15 32.63 -24.60
CA SER A 457 -18.95 33.75 -24.09
C SER A 457 -20.45 33.62 -24.38
N ALA A 458 -20.83 33.06 -25.53
CA ALA A 458 -22.24 32.80 -25.84
C ALA A 458 -22.92 31.85 -24.85
N VAL A 459 -22.16 30.97 -24.18
CA VAL A 459 -22.70 30.01 -23.20
C VAL A 459 -22.69 30.56 -21.77
N VAL A 460 -21.64 31.31 -21.40
CA VAL A 460 -21.42 31.73 -20.00
C VAL A 460 -21.48 33.24 -19.75
N GLY A 461 -21.74 34.04 -20.78
CA GLY A 461 -21.63 35.50 -20.74
C GLY A 461 -20.17 35.92 -20.85
N ASP A 462 -19.66 36.68 -19.89
CA ASP A 462 -18.24 37.03 -19.91
C ASP A 462 -17.36 35.78 -19.76
N SER A 463 -16.20 35.75 -20.42
CA SER A 463 -15.20 34.68 -20.25
C SER A 463 -14.17 35.02 -19.18
N SER A 464 -14.17 36.25 -18.67
CA SER A 464 -13.22 36.77 -17.68
C SER A 464 -13.71 38.10 -17.10
N GLY A 465 -13.26 38.46 -15.91
CA GLY A 465 -13.61 39.74 -15.29
C GLY A 465 -13.00 39.93 -13.91
N VAL A 466 -13.50 40.91 -13.18
CA VAL A 466 -13.21 41.13 -11.75
C VAL A 466 -14.24 40.38 -10.91
N VAL A 467 -13.84 39.87 -9.74
CA VAL A 467 -14.74 39.29 -8.76
C VAL A 467 -15.28 40.43 -7.88
N PRO A 468 -16.58 40.78 -7.97
CA PRO A 468 -17.11 41.95 -7.27
C PRO A 468 -16.97 41.83 -5.74
N GLY A 469 -16.43 42.87 -5.11
CA GLY A 469 -16.35 42.98 -3.65
C GLY A 469 -15.34 42.04 -2.97
N VAL A 470 -14.51 41.31 -3.73
CA VAL A 470 -13.51 40.40 -3.17
C VAL A 470 -12.11 40.93 -3.43
N LEU A 471 -11.35 41.10 -2.34
CA LEU A 471 -9.93 41.44 -2.36
C LEU A 471 -9.12 40.27 -1.80
N ALA A 472 -7.94 40.02 -2.36
CA ALA A 472 -7.07 38.94 -1.91
C ALA A 472 -6.59 39.19 -0.49
N THR A 473 -6.73 38.20 0.39
CA THR A 473 -6.31 38.32 1.80
C THR A 473 -4.80 38.51 1.92
N PRO A 474 -4.30 39.62 2.53
CA PRO A 474 -2.88 39.88 2.69
C PRO A 474 -2.09 38.74 3.34
N THR A 475 -0.81 38.63 2.98
CA THR A 475 0.13 37.65 3.53
C THR A 475 1.43 38.33 3.93
N SER A 476 2.25 37.71 4.78
CA SER A 476 3.57 38.24 5.17
C SER A 476 4.47 38.56 3.96
N GLU A 477 4.38 37.78 2.89
CA GLU A 477 5.13 37.97 1.64
C GLU A 477 4.50 39.00 0.68
N ARG A 478 3.19 39.27 0.84
CA ARG A 478 2.42 40.22 0.01
C ARG A 478 1.39 40.96 0.87
N PRO A 479 1.76 42.09 1.48
CA PRO A 479 0.93 42.78 2.46
C PRO A 479 -0.22 43.59 1.84
N GLU A 480 -0.18 43.83 0.53
CA GLU A 480 -1.20 44.62 -0.15
C GLU A 480 -2.45 43.79 -0.50
N LYS A 481 -3.61 44.44 -0.39
CA LYS A 481 -4.88 43.92 -0.89
C LYS A 481 -4.90 44.06 -2.41
N GLU A 482 -4.89 42.92 -3.11
CA GLU A 482 -4.94 42.87 -4.57
C GLU A 482 -6.37 42.61 -5.06
N GLU A 483 -6.76 43.23 -6.17
CA GLU A 483 -8.04 42.96 -6.84
C GLU A 483 -8.09 41.49 -7.33
N VAL A 484 -9.19 40.80 -7.02
CA VAL A 484 -9.37 39.42 -7.45
C VAL A 484 -10.00 39.37 -8.83
N ARG A 485 -9.29 38.80 -9.80
CA ARG A 485 -9.75 38.61 -11.18
C ARG A 485 -10.05 37.13 -11.44
N TRP A 486 -10.90 36.86 -12.42
CA TRP A 486 -11.26 35.49 -12.80
C TRP A 486 -11.30 35.32 -14.32
N ALA A 487 -11.15 34.08 -14.77
CA ALA A 487 -11.42 33.67 -16.15
C ALA A 487 -11.98 32.25 -16.20
N GLU A 488 -12.74 31.95 -17.24
CA GLU A 488 -13.08 30.58 -17.60
C GLU A 488 -11.80 29.82 -17.92
N ALA A 489 -11.72 28.59 -17.41
CA ALA A 489 -10.60 27.71 -17.62
C ALA A 489 -11.06 26.29 -17.98
N LEU A 490 -10.15 25.51 -18.53
CA LEU A 490 -10.29 24.09 -18.78
C LEU A 490 -9.15 23.38 -18.07
N ARG A 491 -9.46 22.62 -17.03
CA ARG A 491 -8.49 21.75 -16.39
C ARG A 491 -8.35 20.49 -17.23
N ILE A 492 -7.11 20.18 -17.61
CA ILE A 492 -6.80 18.96 -18.35
C ILE A 492 -6.06 17.97 -17.47
N SER A 493 -6.32 16.68 -17.66
CA SER A 493 -5.53 15.60 -17.07
C SER A 493 -5.52 14.38 -17.97
N ILE A 494 -4.44 13.60 -17.91
CA ILE A 494 -4.30 12.34 -18.62
C ILE A 494 -4.59 11.19 -17.65
N SER A 495 -5.42 10.25 -18.09
CA SER A 495 -5.69 9.01 -17.38
C SER A 495 -5.57 7.81 -18.31
N GLN A 496 -5.26 6.64 -17.72
CA GLN A 496 -5.14 5.37 -18.44
C GLN A 496 -6.19 4.41 -17.92
N ALA A 497 -7.04 3.90 -18.81
CA ALA A 497 -8.08 2.93 -18.49
C ALA A 497 -8.29 1.97 -19.68
N ASN A 498 -8.34 0.66 -19.40
CA ASN A 498 -8.44 -0.42 -20.40
C ASN A 498 -7.39 -0.28 -21.52
N ASP A 499 -6.14 -0.05 -21.13
CA ASP A 499 -4.99 0.15 -22.03
C ASP A 499 -5.15 1.27 -23.06
N ARG A 500 -6.06 2.21 -22.78
CA ARG A 500 -6.27 3.43 -23.56
C ARG A 500 -6.00 4.66 -22.71
N PHE A 501 -5.48 5.68 -23.38
CA PHE A 501 -5.26 6.99 -22.78
C PHE A 501 -6.45 7.91 -23.05
N TRP A 502 -6.78 8.71 -22.04
CA TRP A 502 -7.88 9.65 -22.07
C TRP A 502 -7.40 11.01 -21.59
N MET A 503 -7.73 12.05 -22.34
CA MET A 503 -7.65 13.43 -21.88
C MET A 503 -8.99 13.80 -21.25
N HIS A 504 -9.00 14.00 -19.94
CA HIS A 504 -10.15 14.55 -19.24
C HIS A 504 -10.13 16.08 -19.33
N ALA A 505 -11.13 16.68 -19.96
CA ALA A 505 -11.25 18.11 -20.22
C ALA A 505 -12.37 18.72 -19.36
N HIS A 506 -12.03 19.23 -18.18
CA HIS A 506 -13.00 19.70 -17.19
C HIS A 506 -13.13 21.23 -17.17
N PRO A 507 -14.28 21.81 -17.60
CA PRO A 507 -14.50 23.25 -17.49
C PRO A 507 -14.50 23.72 -16.03
N GLU A 508 -13.68 24.73 -15.73
CA GLU A 508 -13.45 25.27 -14.40
C GLU A 508 -13.33 26.80 -14.45
N ILE A 509 -13.05 27.43 -13.31
CA ILE A 509 -12.83 28.88 -13.18
C ILE A 509 -11.46 29.08 -12.56
N TRP A 510 -10.63 29.85 -13.23
CA TRP A 510 -9.33 30.28 -12.73
C TRP A 510 -9.47 31.61 -11.98
N ILE A 511 -8.71 31.78 -10.90
CA ILE A 511 -8.72 32.97 -10.04
C ILE A 511 -7.30 33.52 -9.94
N TRP A 512 -7.15 34.83 -10.15
CA TRP A 512 -5.93 35.58 -9.88
C TRP A 512 -6.14 36.57 -8.72
N PRO A 513 -5.14 36.72 -7.83
CA PRO A 513 -3.98 35.83 -7.69
C PRO A 513 -4.42 34.43 -7.19
N PRO A 514 -3.66 33.34 -7.46
CA PRO A 514 -4.07 31.98 -7.11
C PRO A 514 -4.38 31.73 -5.62
N ARG A 515 -3.81 32.55 -4.72
CA ARG A 515 -4.08 32.57 -3.27
C ARG A 515 -5.52 32.97 -2.94
N ALA A 516 -6.09 33.92 -3.70
CA ALA A 516 -7.44 34.44 -3.51
C ALA A 516 -8.55 33.47 -3.95
N ARG A 517 -8.19 32.28 -4.42
CA ARG A 517 -9.17 31.24 -4.79
C ARG A 517 -10.05 30.83 -3.62
N LYS A 518 -9.54 30.86 -2.38
CA LYS A 518 -10.34 30.57 -1.18
C LYS A 518 -11.38 31.66 -0.95
N ASP A 519 -10.97 32.92 -1.13
CA ASP A 519 -11.79 34.11 -0.95
C ASP A 519 -12.90 34.21 -2.02
N ALA A 520 -12.65 33.74 -3.24
CA ALA A 520 -13.63 33.73 -4.34
C ALA A 520 -14.53 32.46 -4.40
N ARG A 521 -14.66 31.69 -3.31
CA ARG A 521 -15.39 30.41 -3.31
C ARG A 521 -16.86 30.57 -3.71
N ASP A 522 -17.55 31.54 -3.11
CA ASP A 522 -18.99 31.76 -3.33
C ASP A 522 -19.25 32.23 -4.76
N PHE A 523 -18.40 33.11 -5.28
CA PHE A 523 -18.43 33.51 -6.69
C PHE A 523 -18.31 32.31 -7.64
N MET A 524 -17.32 31.43 -7.40
CA MET A 524 -17.13 30.22 -8.22
C MET A 524 -18.29 29.22 -8.09
N GLN A 525 -18.90 29.09 -6.91
CA GLN A 525 -20.09 28.26 -6.74
C GLN A 525 -21.28 28.85 -7.50
N HIS A 526 -21.54 30.15 -7.34
CA HIS A 526 -22.62 30.85 -8.03
C HIS A 526 -22.51 30.75 -9.55
N ARG A 527 -21.30 30.90 -10.11
CA ARG A 527 -21.07 30.81 -11.55
C ARG A 527 -21.22 29.38 -12.10
N ARG A 528 -21.05 28.36 -11.26
CA ARG A 528 -21.21 26.94 -11.62
C ARG A 528 -22.60 26.39 -11.35
N ARG A 529 -23.42 27.04 -10.51
CA ARG A 529 -24.71 26.52 -10.00
C ARG A 529 -25.69 26.05 -11.09
N ASN A 530 -25.68 26.70 -12.25
CA ASN A 530 -26.59 26.40 -13.36
C ASN A 530 -25.93 25.59 -14.50
N ARG A 531 -24.73 25.03 -14.29
CA ARG A 531 -24.03 24.21 -15.29
C ARG A 531 -24.54 22.76 -15.27
N PHE A 532 -25.86 22.58 -15.40
CA PHE A 532 -26.49 21.27 -15.59
C PHE A 532 -26.16 20.69 -16.97
N ASN A 533 -26.53 19.43 -17.24
CA ASN A 533 -26.12 18.66 -18.43
C ASN A 533 -26.20 19.42 -19.75
N ALA A 534 -27.31 20.11 -20.05
CA ALA A 534 -27.47 20.84 -21.31
C ALA A 534 -26.44 21.99 -21.45
N LYS A 535 -26.33 22.84 -20.42
CA LYS A 535 -25.38 23.95 -20.40
C LYS A 535 -23.93 23.46 -20.34
N TYR A 536 -23.67 22.39 -19.59
CA TYR A 536 -22.35 21.77 -19.50
C TYR A 536 -21.91 21.20 -20.85
N ASN A 537 -22.81 20.53 -21.58
CA ASN A 537 -22.52 20.02 -22.92
C ASN A 537 -22.19 21.16 -23.90
N SER A 538 -22.98 22.24 -23.92
CA SER A 538 -22.69 23.42 -24.74
C SER A 538 -21.37 24.10 -24.35
N LEU A 539 -21.07 24.17 -23.05
CA LEU A 539 -19.82 24.70 -22.53
C LEU A 539 -18.62 23.85 -22.96
N LEU A 540 -18.75 22.53 -22.88
CA LEU A 540 -17.72 21.60 -23.33
C LEU A 540 -17.52 21.73 -24.85
N ASP A 541 -18.58 21.81 -25.66
CA ASP A 541 -18.48 22.03 -27.11
C ASP A 541 -17.79 23.35 -27.44
N ALA A 542 -18.08 24.42 -26.69
CA ALA A 542 -17.37 25.69 -26.83
C ALA A 542 -15.88 25.55 -26.53
N TRP A 543 -15.51 24.87 -25.44
CA TRP A 543 -14.11 24.59 -25.11
C TRP A 543 -13.40 23.74 -26.17
N LEU A 544 -14.05 22.69 -26.66
CA LEU A 544 -13.50 21.86 -27.74
C LEU A 544 -13.29 22.68 -29.02
N HIS A 545 -14.19 23.61 -29.33
CA HIS A 545 -13.98 24.54 -30.43
C HIS A 545 -12.79 25.47 -30.20
N VAL A 546 -12.57 25.96 -28.99
CA VAL A 546 -11.41 26.83 -28.69
C VAL A 546 -10.10 26.05 -28.85
N ILE A 547 -9.99 24.83 -28.32
CA ILE A 547 -8.74 24.06 -28.36
C ILE A 547 -8.48 23.36 -29.70
N PHE A 548 -9.53 23.00 -30.45
CA PHE A 548 -9.40 22.32 -31.74
C PHE A 548 -9.61 23.22 -32.96
N GLY A 549 -10.20 24.40 -32.79
CA GLY A 549 -10.67 25.24 -33.89
C GLY A 549 -11.93 24.66 -34.56
N LYS A 550 -12.16 25.04 -35.82
CA LYS A 550 -13.22 24.47 -36.65
C LYS A 550 -12.83 23.03 -37.03
N HIS A 551 -13.55 22.05 -36.49
CA HIS A 551 -13.29 20.64 -36.72
C HIS A 551 -14.59 19.90 -37.06
N ARG A 552 -14.47 18.79 -37.80
CA ARG A 552 -15.58 17.84 -37.98
C ARG A 552 -15.66 16.95 -36.74
N ARG A 553 -16.88 16.55 -36.35
CA ARG A 553 -17.07 15.57 -35.27
C ARG A 553 -16.35 14.26 -35.62
N ALA A 554 -15.75 13.62 -34.62
CA ALA A 554 -15.02 12.37 -34.76
C ALA A 554 -13.80 12.41 -35.71
N SER A 555 -13.24 13.60 -35.94
CA SER A 555 -11.92 13.74 -36.59
C SER A 555 -10.79 13.48 -35.61
N GLN A 556 -9.64 13.06 -36.15
CA GLN A 556 -8.38 12.94 -35.43
C GLN A 556 -7.56 14.21 -35.65
N ILE A 557 -6.95 14.75 -34.60
CA ILE A 557 -6.14 15.97 -34.66
C ILE A 557 -4.80 15.70 -34.00
N ALA A 558 -3.72 15.95 -34.74
CA ALA A 558 -2.37 15.97 -34.19
C ALA A 558 -2.08 17.33 -33.54
N ARG A 559 -1.41 17.30 -32.38
CA ARG A 559 -0.99 18.49 -31.63
C ARG A 559 0.46 18.37 -31.22
N LEU A 560 1.21 19.45 -31.42
CA LEU A 560 2.62 19.58 -31.08
C LEU A 560 2.83 20.87 -30.27
N PRO A 561 3.60 20.86 -29.16
CA PRO A 561 3.87 22.05 -28.38
C PRO A 561 4.83 23.03 -29.07
N PHE A 562 5.74 22.56 -29.94
CA PHE A 562 6.75 23.40 -30.58
C PHE A 562 6.61 23.43 -32.10
N GLU A 563 7.23 24.43 -32.74
CA GLU A 563 7.18 24.61 -34.20
C GLU A 563 8.01 23.56 -34.94
N ASP A 564 9.20 23.30 -34.41
CA ASP A 564 10.21 22.45 -35.01
C ASP A 564 10.71 21.40 -34.00
N GLY A 565 11.48 20.43 -34.51
CA GLY A 565 12.12 19.38 -33.74
C GLY A 565 11.72 17.98 -34.21
N ASP A 566 12.61 17.02 -33.98
CA ASP A 566 12.34 15.59 -34.21
C ASP A 566 11.39 14.99 -33.15
N ASP A 567 11.06 13.70 -33.26
CA ASP A 567 10.14 13.01 -32.32
C ASP A 567 10.64 12.98 -30.86
N ALA A 568 11.93 13.16 -30.62
CA ALA A 568 12.51 13.25 -29.27
C ALA A 568 12.57 14.70 -28.76
N GLU A 569 12.52 15.69 -29.65
CA GLU A 569 12.48 17.12 -29.33
C GLU A 569 11.05 17.66 -29.21
N ASN A 570 10.11 17.21 -30.03
CA ASN A 570 8.76 17.77 -30.13
C ASN A 570 7.66 16.70 -30.02
N PRO A 571 7.04 16.52 -28.84
CA PRO A 571 6.11 15.43 -28.62
C PRO A 571 4.81 15.63 -29.40
N GLN A 572 4.42 14.62 -30.17
CA GLN A 572 3.15 14.61 -30.87
C GLN A 572 2.07 13.88 -30.06
N PHE A 573 0.90 14.50 -29.94
CA PHE A 573 -0.31 13.88 -29.40
C PHE A 573 -1.36 13.75 -30.51
N LEU A 574 -1.90 12.56 -30.71
CA LEU A 574 -3.04 12.34 -31.62
C LEU A 574 -4.32 12.21 -30.80
N LEU A 575 -5.25 13.16 -30.95
CA LEU A 575 -6.48 13.22 -30.16
C LEU A 575 -7.70 12.97 -31.05
N SER A 576 -8.69 12.24 -30.52
CA SER A 576 -10.03 12.24 -31.10
C SER A 576 -10.80 13.46 -30.63
N THR A 577 -11.43 14.19 -31.56
CA THR A 577 -12.31 15.33 -31.23
C THR A 577 -13.65 14.91 -30.61
N ARG A 578 -13.97 13.62 -30.61
CA ARG A 578 -15.21 13.09 -30.05
C ARG A 578 -15.01 12.64 -28.60
N THR A 579 -15.83 13.19 -27.72
CA THR A 579 -15.87 12.79 -26.31
C THR A 579 -16.50 11.40 -26.12
N ALA A 580 -16.17 10.74 -25.01
CA ALA A 580 -16.78 9.49 -24.60
C ALA A 580 -18.25 9.65 -24.17
N PHE A 581 -18.98 8.55 -24.25
CA PHE A 581 -20.38 8.43 -23.82
C PHE A 581 -20.58 7.10 -23.09
N THR A 582 -21.59 7.01 -22.25
CA THR A 582 -21.92 5.77 -21.50
C THR A 582 -22.34 4.59 -22.38
N ARG A 583 -22.72 4.83 -23.64
CA ARG A 583 -22.99 3.80 -24.66
C ARG A 583 -22.47 4.24 -26.03
N LYS A 584 -22.26 3.28 -26.93
CA LYS A 584 -21.97 3.58 -28.34
C LYS A 584 -23.16 4.36 -28.91
N VAL A 585 -22.92 5.58 -29.37
CA VAL A 585 -23.89 6.32 -30.16
C VAL A 585 -23.74 5.81 -31.58
N SER A 586 -24.83 5.26 -32.14
CA SER A 586 -24.92 4.90 -33.56
C SER A 586 -24.35 6.04 -34.40
N ALA A 587 -23.50 5.68 -35.37
CA ALA A 587 -22.73 6.63 -36.16
C ALA A 587 -23.62 7.59 -36.96
#